data_AF-A0A922WM79-F1
#
_entry.id   AF-A0A922WM79-F1
#
_cell.length_a   1.000
_cell.length_b   1.000
_cell.length_c   1.000
_cell.angle_alpha   90.00
_cell.angle_beta   90.00
_cell.angle_gamma   90.00
#
_symmetry.space_group_name_H-M   'P 1'
#
loop_
_entity.id
_entity.type
_entity.pdbx_description
1 polymer ?
#
loop_
_entity_poly.entity_id
_entity_poly.type
_entity_poly.pdbx_seq_one_letter_code
_entity_poly.pdbx_strand_id
1 'polypeptide(L)'
;MRCFRSGLVLRTTALLFSLAALVSVSSTVVAQPPVTGIPKGEVTKHQFKSSKVFPGTTRDFWVYVPKQYTGETPAALYVNQDGVQYNAPAVFDQLIASGEMPVTIGVFVMHGKVPAVNGEQQLDRFNRSYEYDGLGDAYARFLIDELLPAVEQLKTSDGRAIKLSKDPNDRAIGGSSSGAICAWTVAWERPDSFRRVFSAIGTYVGLRGGHNYPTLVRKYEPKPLRVFLEDGTNDLNIYGGDWWIANQAMERSLVFAGYEVNHSWGDGGHNGKHATEIFPEAMRWLWKDHAAGIKVGKGSPQLQEILLPGEEWQLVAEGYKFTEGPAVNAQGEVFYNDVPNSITYRVTPQGAEVFRKETNNGDGQAFGPDGRLYTVAGKSQQIVATTPEGKVSEVGQGFRGNDLVVLHNGSMYITEPGWSGTEPSKIWFIPKDGQPTVVDTGLKFSNGITVSPDQSLLYVSDSKSHWVYSYQIQPDGKLAHKQRYYHLHMPDNADDSGADGMRTDRDGRLWVATRLGLQVCDQAGRVNCIIPSPNGKVSNLTFGGPEFDTLYIMAGDKVYKRKVKVRGSNAWQPPIKPAAPRL
;
A
#
# COMPACT_ATOMS: atom_id res chain seq x y z
N MET A 1 4.85 -68.72 -36.91
CA MET A 1 5.48 -69.92 -36.30
C MET A 1 6.49 -69.47 -35.26
N ARG A 2 6.64 -70.28 -34.21
CA ARG A 2 7.54 -70.17 -33.04
C ARG A 2 6.98 -69.44 -31.81
N CYS A 3 6.53 -70.31 -30.92
CA CYS A 3 6.14 -70.18 -29.54
C CYS A 3 7.40 -70.03 -28.66
N PHE A 4 7.35 -69.22 -27.60
CA PHE A 4 8.04 -69.53 -26.34
C PHE A 4 7.25 -68.97 -25.15
N ARG A 5 7.25 -69.78 -24.09
CA ARG A 5 6.41 -69.75 -22.89
C ARG A 5 6.88 -68.77 -21.81
N SER A 6 5.93 -68.54 -20.89
CA SER A 6 6.04 -68.49 -19.42
C SER A 6 6.54 -67.21 -18.73
N GLY A 7 5.76 -66.80 -17.72
CA GLY A 7 6.27 -66.03 -16.59
C GLY A 7 5.30 -65.00 -15.99
N LEU A 8 4.12 -65.41 -15.53
CA LEU A 8 3.25 -64.56 -14.72
C LEU A 8 3.86 -64.47 -13.30
N VAL A 9 4.44 -63.33 -12.94
CA VAL A 9 4.81 -62.99 -11.56
C VAL A 9 3.89 -61.88 -11.10
N LEU A 10 2.95 -62.23 -10.23
CA LEU A 10 2.14 -61.30 -9.44
C LEU A 10 3.09 -60.52 -8.52
N ARG A 11 3.27 -59.22 -8.77
CA ARG A 11 3.79 -58.28 -7.78
C ARG A 11 2.63 -57.44 -7.28
N THR A 12 2.12 -57.80 -6.11
CA THR A 12 1.27 -56.96 -5.26
C THR A 12 2.07 -55.75 -4.81
N THR A 13 1.88 -54.61 -5.48
CA THR A 13 2.30 -53.30 -4.97
C THR A 13 1.14 -52.73 -4.17
N ALA A 14 1.25 -52.77 -2.85
CA ALA A 14 0.34 -52.09 -1.95
C ALA A 14 0.49 -50.57 -2.15
N LEU A 15 -0.55 -49.92 -2.69
CA LEU A 15 -0.68 -48.47 -2.62
C LEU A 15 -0.99 -48.10 -1.15
N LEU A 16 -0.01 -47.54 -0.47
CA LEU A 16 -0.23 -46.76 0.76
C LEU A 16 -0.92 -45.45 0.36
N PHE A 17 -2.25 -45.45 0.40
CA PHE A 17 -3.02 -44.22 0.51
C PHE A 17 -2.82 -43.66 1.93
N SER A 18 -2.00 -42.62 2.07
CA SER A 18 -1.99 -41.79 3.26
C SER A 18 -3.31 -41.03 3.33
N LEU A 19 -4.28 -41.60 4.05
CA LEU A 19 -5.52 -40.96 4.45
C LEU A 19 -5.16 -39.83 5.42
N ALA A 20 -4.96 -38.60 4.92
CA ALA A 20 -4.92 -37.43 5.77
C ALA A 20 -6.35 -37.19 6.26
N ALA A 21 -6.65 -37.67 7.47
CA ALA A 21 -7.89 -37.38 8.16
C ALA A 21 -7.97 -35.86 8.40
N LEU A 22 -8.81 -35.18 7.62
CA LEU A 22 -9.35 -33.87 7.96
C LEU A 22 -10.18 -34.05 9.23
N VAL A 23 -9.56 -33.83 10.39
CA VAL A 23 -10.30 -33.71 11.65
C VAL A 23 -10.98 -32.34 11.62
N SER A 24 -12.24 -32.31 11.18
CA SER A 24 -13.14 -31.22 11.51
C SER A 24 -13.36 -31.26 13.02
N VAL A 25 -12.69 -30.38 13.76
CA VAL A 25 -12.99 -30.19 15.19
C VAL A 25 -14.30 -29.40 15.23
N SER A 26 -15.43 -30.11 15.24
CA SER A 26 -16.70 -29.53 15.67
C SER A 26 -16.62 -29.32 17.18
N SER A 27 -16.24 -28.12 17.62
CA SER A 27 -16.38 -27.72 19.01
C SER A 27 -17.86 -27.57 19.31
N THR A 28 -18.45 -28.57 19.96
CA THR A 28 -19.75 -28.41 20.62
C THR A 28 -19.57 -27.36 21.71
N VAL A 29 -20.17 -26.18 21.53
CA VAL A 29 -20.23 -25.11 22.53
C VAL A 29 -21.06 -25.64 23.70
N VAL A 30 -20.37 -26.10 24.76
CA VAL A 30 -21.02 -26.32 26.05
C VAL A 30 -21.27 -24.94 26.64
N ALA A 31 -22.54 -24.52 26.66
CA ALA A 31 -22.96 -23.30 27.34
C ALA A 31 -22.53 -23.39 28.82
N GLN A 32 -21.53 -22.61 29.22
CA GLN A 32 -21.17 -22.49 30.63
C GLN A 32 -22.30 -21.81 31.40
N PRO A 33 -22.66 -22.29 32.60
CA PRO A 33 -23.65 -21.63 33.44
C PRO A 33 -23.21 -20.20 33.77
N PRO A 34 -24.16 -19.26 33.97
CA PRO A 34 -23.85 -17.87 34.26
C PRO A 34 -23.00 -17.77 35.54
N VAL A 35 -21.76 -17.31 35.39
CA VAL A 35 -20.88 -17.01 36.52
C VAL A 35 -21.47 -15.82 37.26
N THR A 36 -21.99 -16.05 38.46
CA THR A 36 -22.42 -14.98 39.36
C THR A 36 -21.18 -14.25 39.88
N GLY A 37 -21.19 -12.90 39.86
CA GLY A 37 -20.09 -12.09 40.39
C GLY A 37 -19.07 -11.54 39.38
N ILE A 38 -19.34 -11.59 38.06
CA ILE A 38 -18.48 -10.90 37.07
C ILE A 38 -18.53 -9.37 37.31
N PRO A 39 -17.38 -8.70 37.54
CA PRO A 39 -17.32 -7.26 37.68
C PRO A 39 -17.84 -6.55 36.43
N LYS A 40 -18.84 -5.69 36.62
CA LYS A 40 -19.51 -4.94 35.55
C LYS A 40 -18.83 -3.60 35.32
N GLY A 41 -18.41 -3.32 34.09
CA GLY A 41 -17.97 -2.00 33.67
C GLY A 41 -19.13 -0.99 33.57
N GLU A 42 -18.79 0.27 33.32
CA GLU A 42 -19.75 1.33 33.06
C GLU A 42 -19.79 1.69 31.57
N VAL A 43 -20.94 2.14 31.08
CA VAL A 43 -21.10 2.66 29.71
C VAL A 43 -21.70 4.06 29.78
N THR A 44 -21.00 5.04 29.21
CA THR A 44 -21.44 6.44 29.16
C THR A 44 -21.69 6.88 27.72
N LYS A 45 -22.74 7.66 27.48
CA LYS A 45 -23.12 8.18 26.16
C LYS A 45 -22.67 9.63 26.01
N HIS A 46 -22.12 9.96 24.85
CA HIS A 46 -21.57 11.27 24.49
C HIS A 46 -21.91 11.63 23.03
N GLN A 47 -21.61 12.87 22.65
CA GLN A 47 -21.84 13.37 21.30
C GLN A 47 -20.62 14.17 20.80
N PHE A 48 -20.25 13.97 19.53
CA PHE A 48 -19.15 14.65 18.87
C PHE A 48 -19.68 15.45 17.67
N LYS A 49 -19.33 16.75 17.58
CA LYS A 49 -19.90 17.71 16.59
C LYS A 49 -18.89 18.50 15.77
N SER A 50 -17.60 18.39 16.08
CA SER A 50 -16.59 19.34 15.63
C SER A 50 -15.53 18.69 14.74
N SER A 51 -15.95 17.78 13.87
CA SER A 51 -15.00 17.08 12.99
C SER A 51 -14.47 17.99 11.91
N LYS A 52 -13.14 18.05 11.76
CA LYS A 52 -12.47 18.74 10.66
C LYS A 52 -12.32 17.83 9.46
N VAL A 53 -12.12 16.53 9.70
CA VAL A 53 -12.06 15.52 8.62
C VAL A 53 -13.42 15.33 7.94
N PHE A 54 -14.51 15.36 8.72
CA PHE A 54 -15.88 15.27 8.20
C PHE A 54 -16.69 16.51 8.63
N PRO A 55 -16.52 17.67 7.97
CA PRO A 55 -17.14 18.92 8.38
C PRO A 55 -18.66 18.87 8.48
N GLY A 56 -19.22 19.60 9.45
CA GLY A 56 -20.66 19.75 9.65
C GLY A 56 -21.37 18.51 10.20
N THR A 57 -20.63 17.45 10.55
CA THR A 57 -21.22 16.22 11.06
C THR A 57 -21.41 16.25 12.58
N THR A 58 -22.50 15.64 13.04
CA THR A 58 -22.71 15.22 14.43
C THR A 58 -22.80 13.70 14.49
N ARG A 59 -22.35 13.11 15.61
CA ARG A 59 -22.48 11.67 15.88
C ARG A 59 -22.52 11.38 17.37
N ASP A 60 -23.30 10.38 17.73
CA ASP A 60 -23.30 9.84 19.09
C ASP A 60 -22.19 8.79 19.23
N PHE A 61 -21.59 8.70 20.40
CA PHE A 61 -20.67 7.63 20.74
C PHE A 61 -20.83 7.22 22.21
N TRP A 62 -20.39 6.01 22.52
CA TRP A 62 -20.39 5.46 23.87
C TRP A 62 -18.98 5.04 24.28
N VAL A 63 -18.68 5.21 25.55
CA VAL A 63 -17.42 4.76 26.15
C VAL A 63 -17.73 3.73 27.22
N TYR A 64 -17.24 2.51 27.03
CA TYR A 64 -17.24 1.44 28.03
C TYR A 64 -15.92 1.46 28.80
N VAL A 65 -15.99 1.50 30.13
CA VAL A 65 -14.82 1.38 31.00
C VAL A 65 -15.00 0.15 31.89
N PRO A 66 -14.11 -0.86 31.81
CA PRO A 66 -14.22 -2.07 32.61
C PRO A 66 -13.96 -1.77 34.10
N LYS A 67 -14.57 -2.54 34.99
CA LYS A 67 -14.43 -2.35 36.44
C LYS A 67 -12.97 -2.42 36.92
N GLN A 68 -12.16 -3.22 36.23
CA GLN A 68 -10.75 -3.51 36.50
C GLN A 68 -9.80 -2.40 36.07
N TYR A 69 -10.25 -1.43 35.27
CA TYR A 69 -9.44 -0.25 34.95
C TYR A 69 -9.11 0.52 36.23
N THR A 70 -7.90 1.05 36.39
CA THR A 70 -7.51 1.82 37.60
C THR A 70 -7.25 3.29 37.30
N GLY A 71 -7.02 3.66 36.04
CA GLY A 71 -6.58 5.01 35.67
C GLY A 71 -5.06 5.22 35.76
N GLU A 72 -4.31 4.24 36.27
CA GLU A 72 -2.86 4.36 36.46
C GLU A 72 -2.11 4.14 35.14
N THR A 73 -2.39 3.01 34.47
CA THR A 73 -1.82 2.65 33.17
C THR A 73 -2.80 2.85 32.02
N PRO A 74 -2.33 3.11 30.79
CA PRO A 74 -3.19 3.12 29.61
C PRO A 74 -3.84 1.76 29.39
N ALA A 75 -5.14 1.74 29.11
CA ALA A 75 -5.88 0.53 28.78
C ALA A 75 -5.73 0.16 27.30
N ALA A 76 -5.89 -1.12 26.98
CA ALA A 76 -6.14 -1.53 25.61
C ALA A 76 -7.44 -0.89 25.08
N LEU A 77 -7.59 -0.83 23.76
CA LEU A 77 -8.71 -0.15 23.11
C LEU A 77 -9.40 -1.09 22.13
N TYR A 78 -10.74 -1.09 22.17
CA TYR A 78 -11.60 -1.63 21.12
C TYR A 78 -12.48 -0.52 20.56
N VAL A 79 -12.40 -0.25 19.26
CA VAL A 79 -13.32 0.68 18.58
C VAL A 79 -14.35 -0.12 17.78
N ASN A 80 -15.64 0.16 17.96
CA ASN A 80 -16.70 -0.43 17.14
C ASN A 80 -17.47 0.62 16.34
N GLN A 81 -17.77 0.31 15.10
CA GLN A 81 -18.62 1.12 14.26
C GLN A 81 -20.10 0.83 14.52
N ASP A 82 -20.97 1.79 14.19
CA ASP A 82 -22.43 1.72 14.41
C ASP A 82 -22.83 1.46 15.87
N GLY A 83 -22.08 2.06 16.80
CA GLY A 83 -22.39 2.01 18.22
C GLY A 83 -22.16 0.63 18.85
N VAL A 84 -22.85 0.36 19.96
CA VAL A 84 -22.64 -0.86 20.74
C VAL A 84 -23.28 -2.04 20.03
N GLN A 85 -22.45 -2.98 19.57
CA GLN A 85 -22.87 -4.22 18.90
C GLN A 85 -22.40 -5.45 19.70
N TYR A 86 -22.90 -6.63 19.32
CA TYR A 86 -22.41 -7.94 19.79
C TYR A 86 -22.47 -8.18 21.30
N ASN A 87 -23.28 -7.40 22.03
CA ASN A 87 -23.27 -7.36 23.48
C ASN A 87 -21.85 -7.14 24.06
N ALA A 88 -21.02 -6.36 23.33
CA ALA A 88 -19.59 -6.24 23.60
C ALA A 88 -19.24 -5.87 25.06
N PRO A 89 -19.94 -4.94 25.75
CA PRO A 89 -19.65 -4.65 27.16
C PRO A 89 -19.71 -5.89 28.07
N ALA A 90 -20.72 -6.74 27.92
CA ALA A 90 -20.85 -7.95 28.75
C ALA A 90 -19.80 -9.00 28.40
N VAL A 91 -19.46 -9.12 27.12
CA VAL A 91 -18.36 -10.00 26.66
C VAL A 91 -17.03 -9.52 27.22
N PHE A 92 -16.78 -8.21 27.21
CA PHE A 92 -15.56 -7.63 27.78
C PHE A 92 -15.48 -7.82 29.29
N ASP A 93 -16.59 -7.61 30.02
CA ASP A 93 -16.65 -7.91 31.46
C ASP A 93 -16.17 -9.36 31.74
N GLN A 94 -16.69 -10.33 30.97
CA GLN A 94 -16.35 -11.74 31.13
C GLN A 94 -14.89 -12.06 30.77
N LEU A 95 -14.42 -11.61 29.59
CA LEU A 95 -13.08 -11.95 29.09
C LEU A 95 -11.97 -11.23 29.88
N ILE A 96 -12.22 -10.01 30.35
CA ILE A 96 -11.27 -9.28 31.20
C ILE A 96 -11.21 -9.93 32.58
N ALA A 97 -12.36 -10.31 33.16
CA ALA A 97 -12.38 -10.96 34.48
C ALA A 97 -11.68 -12.33 34.50
N SER A 98 -11.71 -13.06 33.37
CA SER A 98 -11.04 -14.35 33.21
C SER A 98 -9.58 -14.24 32.75
N GLY A 99 -9.10 -13.04 32.42
CA GLY A 99 -7.75 -12.83 31.89
C GLY A 99 -7.54 -13.26 30.43
N GLU A 100 -8.62 -13.59 29.73
CA GLU A 100 -8.59 -13.95 28.30
C GLU A 100 -8.48 -12.72 27.38
N MET A 101 -8.73 -11.52 27.92
CA MET A 101 -8.54 -10.23 27.26
C MET A 101 -7.85 -9.24 28.21
N PRO A 102 -6.91 -8.40 27.75
CA PRO A 102 -6.37 -7.34 28.60
C PRO A 102 -7.46 -6.35 29.01
N VAL A 103 -7.22 -5.57 30.07
CA VAL A 103 -8.11 -4.47 30.47
C VAL A 103 -8.30 -3.53 29.28
N THR A 104 -9.51 -3.52 28.72
CA THR A 104 -9.82 -2.88 27.44
C THR A 104 -10.97 -1.89 27.60
N ILE A 105 -10.76 -0.65 27.16
CA ILE A 105 -11.80 0.37 27.04
C ILE A 105 -12.44 0.26 25.65
N GLY A 106 -13.79 0.27 25.62
CA GLY A 106 -14.55 0.23 24.38
C GLY A 106 -15.00 1.62 23.95
N VAL A 107 -14.77 1.99 22.69
CA VAL A 107 -15.30 3.21 22.07
C VAL A 107 -16.22 2.82 20.93
N PHE A 108 -17.51 3.10 21.07
CA PHE A 108 -18.54 2.67 20.14
C PHE A 108 -19.13 3.89 19.46
N VAL A 109 -18.97 4.05 18.16
CA VAL A 109 -19.27 5.33 17.48
C VAL A 109 -20.27 5.14 16.36
N MET A 110 -21.30 6.00 16.30
CA MET A 110 -22.19 6.09 15.15
C MET A 110 -21.50 6.84 14.00
N HIS A 111 -21.89 6.52 12.77
CA HIS A 111 -21.51 7.34 11.62
C HIS A 111 -21.99 8.80 11.80
N GLY A 112 -21.30 9.72 11.14
CA GLY A 112 -21.74 11.11 11.07
C GLY A 112 -23.11 11.27 10.41
N LYS A 113 -23.77 12.35 10.77
CA LYS A 113 -24.88 12.93 10.01
C LYS A 113 -24.70 14.43 9.93
N VAL A 114 -24.99 15.03 8.78
CA VAL A 114 -25.11 16.48 8.66
C VAL A 114 -26.55 16.85 8.96
N PRO A 115 -26.82 17.60 10.04
CA PRO A 115 -28.17 17.96 10.40
C PRO A 115 -28.85 18.75 9.28
N ALA A 116 -30.13 18.45 9.05
CA ALA A 116 -31.00 19.28 8.24
C ALA A 116 -31.06 20.71 8.80
N VAL A 117 -31.14 21.71 7.91
CA VAL A 117 -31.35 23.11 8.32
C VAL A 117 -32.79 23.28 8.82
N ASN A 118 -33.75 22.65 8.15
CA ASN A 118 -35.14 22.55 8.60
C ASN A 118 -35.52 21.08 8.85
N GLY A 119 -35.40 20.63 10.10
CA GLY A 119 -35.69 19.24 10.50
C GLY A 119 -37.15 18.79 10.34
N GLU A 120 -38.10 19.71 10.10
CA GLU A 120 -39.49 19.35 9.83
C GLU A 120 -39.72 18.94 8.36
N GLN A 121 -38.91 19.46 7.44
CA GLN A 121 -39.09 19.29 5.99
C GLN A 121 -37.93 18.53 5.33
N GLN A 122 -36.78 18.48 5.97
CA GLN A 122 -35.54 17.94 5.41
C GLN A 122 -35.03 16.80 6.29
N LEU A 123 -34.50 15.77 5.64
CA LEU A 123 -33.78 14.70 6.29
C LEU A 123 -32.32 15.10 6.53
N ASP A 124 -31.77 14.64 7.65
CA ASP A 124 -30.33 14.66 7.86
C ASP A 124 -29.64 13.90 6.72
N ARG A 125 -28.50 14.41 6.26
CA ARG A 125 -27.65 13.68 5.31
C ARG A 125 -26.77 12.71 6.09
N PHE A 126 -27.03 11.42 5.95
CA PHE A 126 -26.25 10.38 6.60
C PHE A 126 -24.92 10.15 5.89
N ASN A 127 -23.83 10.12 6.67
CA ASN A 127 -22.48 9.95 6.13
C ASN A 127 -22.00 8.51 6.10
N ARG A 128 -22.77 7.52 6.57
CA ARG A 128 -22.30 6.14 6.79
C ARG A 128 -21.46 5.60 5.64
N SER A 129 -21.99 5.58 4.42
CA SER A 129 -21.24 5.04 3.27
C SER A 129 -20.01 5.88 2.91
N TYR A 130 -20.11 7.20 2.99
CA TYR A 130 -18.98 8.10 2.71
C TYR A 130 -17.84 7.97 3.74
N GLU A 131 -18.20 7.81 5.02
CA GLU A 131 -17.23 7.65 6.11
C GLU A 131 -16.64 6.24 6.18
N TYR A 132 -17.44 5.21 5.88
CA TYR A 132 -17.06 3.82 6.16
C TYR A 132 -16.58 3.03 4.94
N ASP A 133 -17.17 3.25 3.75
CA ASP A 133 -16.89 2.42 2.57
C ASP A 133 -15.74 2.96 1.71
N GLY A 134 -15.20 4.15 2.01
CA GLY A 134 -14.04 4.69 1.31
C GLY A 134 -12.76 3.92 1.63
N LEU A 135 -11.83 3.83 0.67
CA LEU A 135 -10.59 3.05 0.79
C LEU A 135 -9.39 3.91 1.23
N GLY A 136 -9.64 5.14 1.70
CA GLY A 136 -8.59 6.08 2.14
C GLY A 136 -8.48 6.24 3.65
N ASP A 137 -7.49 7.01 4.08
CA ASP A 137 -7.13 7.20 5.49
C ASP A 137 -8.08 8.14 6.29
N ALA A 138 -9.11 8.71 5.65
CA ALA A 138 -9.92 9.77 6.23
C ALA A 138 -10.58 9.33 7.55
N TYR A 139 -11.17 8.14 7.58
CA TYR A 139 -11.78 7.64 8.82
C TYR A 139 -10.73 7.34 9.90
N ALA A 140 -9.55 6.86 9.50
CA ALA A 140 -8.45 6.63 10.44
C ALA A 140 -7.98 7.94 11.10
N ARG A 141 -7.81 9.03 10.31
CA ARG A 141 -7.50 10.36 10.85
C ARG A 141 -8.61 10.89 11.76
N PHE A 142 -9.87 10.73 11.39
CA PHE A 142 -10.99 11.09 12.27
C PHE A 142 -10.89 10.37 13.63
N LEU A 143 -10.67 9.06 13.65
CA LEU A 143 -10.54 8.31 14.89
C LEU A 143 -9.31 8.77 15.70
N ILE A 144 -8.14 8.78 15.06
CA ILE A 144 -6.84 8.95 15.72
C ILE A 144 -6.60 10.40 16.16
N ASP A 145 -6.96 11.36 15.32
CA ASP A 145 -6.61 12.77 15.51
C ASP A 145 -7.73 13.58 16.16
N GLU A 146 -8.98 13.08 16.15
CA GLU A 146 -10.15 13.81 16.65
C GLU A 146 -10.92 13.06 17.75
N LEU A 147 -11.44 11.86 17.46
CA LEU A 147 -12.35 11.17 18.37
C LEU A 147 -11.65 10.62 19.61
N LEU A 148 -10.58 9.85 19.44
CA LEU A 148 -9.86 9.24 20.56
C LEU A 148 -9.24 10.28 21.51
N PRO A 149 -8.64 11.39 21.01
CA PRO A 149 -8.22 12.48 21.89
C PRO A 149 -9.39 13.11 22.68
N ALA A 150 -10.58 13.24 22.07
CA ALA A 150 -11.76 13.73 22.77
C ALA A 150 -12.26 12.74 23.85
N VAL A 151 -12.16 11.43 23.61
CA VAL A 151 -12.45 10.39 24.61
C VAL A 151 -11.51 10.52 25.82
N GLU A 152 -10.23 10.79 25.61
CA GLU A 152 -9.25 10.95 26.70
C GLU A 152 -9.48 12.23 27.54
N GLN A 153 -10.30 13.18 27.07
CA GLN A 153 -10.74 14.34 27.88
C GLN A 153 -11.90 14.00 28.82
N LEU A 154 -12.56 12.86 28.64
CA LEU A 154 -13.64 12.41 29.51
C LEU A 154 -13.06 11.80 30.79
N LYS A 155 -13.93 11.63 31.79
CA LYS A 155 -13.63 10.94 33.05
C LYS A 155 -14.63 9.83 33.28
N THR A 156 -14.20 8.80 34.01
CA THR A 156 -15.09 7.75 34.53
C THR A 156 -16.10 8.35 35.51
N SER A 157 -17.18 7.61 35.85
CA SER A 157 -18.19 8.12 36.81
C SER A 157 -17.61 8.48 38.18
N ASP A 158 -16.52 7.83 38.57
CA ASP A 158 -15.78 8.04 39.81
C ASP A 158 -14.55 8.98 39.64
N GLY A 159 -14.43 9.66 38.50
CA GLY A 159 -13.50 10.79 38.31
C GLY A 159 -12.08 10.43 37.85
N ARG A 160 -11.79 9.17 37.52
CA ARG A 160 -10.50 8.73 36.98
C ARG A 160 -10.33 9.23 35.54
N ALA A 161 -9.08 9.54 35.19
CA ALA A 161 -8.72 9.90 33.82
C ALA A 161 -8.81 8.67 32.90
N ILE A 162 -9.29 8.86 31.67
CA ILE A 162 -9.27 7.84 30.63
C ILE A 162 -7.94 7.95 29.86
N LYS A 163 -7.17 6.87 29.87
CA LYS A 163 -5.88 6.75 29.17
C LYS A 163 -5.96 5.58 28.22
N LEU A 164 -5.77 5.83 26.93
CA LEU A 164 -5.81 4.80 25.90
C LEU A 164 -4.40 4.47 25.45
N SER A 165 -4.04 3.18 25.44
CA SER A 165 -2.72 2.74 24.95
C SER A 165 -2.49 3.27 23.53
N LYS A 166 -1.24 3.65 23.23
CA LYS A 166 -0.81 4.05 21.88
C LYS A 166 -0.09 2.92 21.15
N ASP A 167 0.15 1.79 21.81
CA ASP A 167 0.71 0.61 21.15
C ASP A 167 -0.33 0.04 20.17
N PRO A 168 0.00 -0.13 18.87
CA PRO A 168 -0.93 -0.73 17.92
C PRO A 168 -1.30 -2.18 18.25
N ASN A 169 -0.47 -2.91 19.00
CA ASN A 169 -0.78 -4.23 19.52
C ASN A 169 -1.70 -4.19 20.77
N ASP A 170 -2.11 -3.01 21.24
CA ASP A 170 -3.16 -2.85 22.26
C ASP A 170 -4.48 -2.36 21.67
N ARG A 171 -4.60 -2.34 20.34
CA ARG A 171 -5.72 -1.71 19.63
C ARG A 171 -6.41 -2.66 18.66
N ALA A 172 -7.69 -2.86 18.91
CA ALA A 172 -8.61 -3.59 18.08
C ALA A 172 -9.71 -2.66 17.54
N ILE A 173 -10.22 -2.99 16.37
CA ILE A 173 -11.32 -2.28 15.72
C ILE A 173 -12.26 -3.29 15.07
N GLY A 174 -13.56 -3.02 15.09
CA GLY A 174 -14.53 -3.89 14.45
C GLY A 174 -15.81 -3.20 14.03
N GLY A 175 -16.66 -3.97 13.37
CA GLY A 175 -17.97 -3.53 12.90
C GLY A 175 -18.63 -4.59 12.02
N SER A 176 -19.81 -4.25 11.50
CA SER A 176 -20.59 -5.09 10.59
C SER A 176 -20.89 -4.35 9.30
N SER A 177 -20.97 -5.04 8.16
CA SER A 177 -21.30 -4.42 6.87
C SER A 177 -20.30 -3.29 6.55
N SER A 178 -20.76 -2.06 6.29
CA SER A 178 -19.87 -0.91 6.10
C SER A 178 -18.95 -0.67 7.30
N GLY A 179 -19.41 -0.95 8.53
CA GLY A 179 -18.56 -0.87 9.72
C GLY A 179 -17.38 -1.84 9.69
N ALA A 180 -17.55 -3.00 9.04
CA ALA A 180 -16.51 -4.03 8.91
C ALA A 180 -15.43 -3.63 7.89
N ILE A 181 -15.82 -3.15 6.69
CA ILE A 181 -14.85 -2.61 5.73
C ILE A 181 -14.15 -1.37 6.31
N CYS A 182 -14.86 -0.51 7.05
CA CYS A 182 -14.27 0.63 7.75
C CYS A 182 -13.19 0.20 8.75
N ALA A 183 -13.50 -0.79 9.60
CA ALA A 183 -12.54 -1.35 10.56
C ALA A 183 -11.29 -1.89 9.87
N TRP A 184 -11.48 -2.61 8.76
CA TRP A 184 -10.39 -3.09 7.92
C TRP A 184 -9.57 -1.95 7.30
N THR A 185 -10.22 -0.98 6.65
CA THR A 185 -9.56 0.19 6.04
C THR A 185 -8.71 0.93 7.05
N VAL A 186 -9.23 1.20 8.26
CA VAL A 186 -8.48 1.91 9.30
C VAL A 186 -7.21 1.17 9.69
N ALA A 187 -7.30 -0.14 9.96
CA ALA A 187 -6.14 -0.94 10.33
C ALA A 187 -5.17 -1.10 9.16
N TRP A 188 -5.67 -1.22 7.93
CA TRP A 188 -4.83 -1.31 6.75
C TRP A 188 -4.08 0.00 6.48
N GLU A 189 -4.75 1.13 6.49
CA GLU A 189 -4.11 2.43 6.25
C GLU A 189 -3.20 2.85 7.39
N ARG A 190 -3.54 2.50 8.64
CA ARG A 190 -2.81 2.88 9.86
C ARG A 190 -2.45 1.67 10.74
N PRO A 191 -1.57 0.77 10.28
CA PRO A 191 -1.10 -0.39 11.05
C PRO A 191 -0.19 0.00 12.23
N ASP A 192 0.24 1.26 12.25
CA ASP A 192 0.91 1.93 13.38
C ASP A 192 -0.08 2.32 14.50
N SER A 193 -1.38 2.23 14.24
CA SER A 193 -2.44 2.51 15.23
C SER A 193 -3.33 1.31 15.53
N PHE A 194 -3.80 0.55 14.54
CA PHE A 194 -4.67 -0.62 14.79
C PHE A 194 -4.12 -1.87 14.13
N ARG A 195 -4.07 -2.99 14.87
CA ARG A 195 -3.59 -4.27 14.32
C ARG A 195 -4.56 -5.43 14.43
N ARG A 196 -5.66 -5.29 15.17
CA ARG A 196 -6.69 -6.34 15.30
C ARG A 196 -7.98 -5.88 14.67
N VAL A 197 -8.52 -6.70 13.78
CA VAL A 197 -9.76 -6.40 13.05
C VAL A 197 -10.78 -7.50 13.27
N PHE A 198 -11.97 -7.12 13.73
CA PHE A 198 -13.16 -7.98 13.67
C PHE A 198 -14.10 -7.47 12.58
N SER A 199 -14.37 -8.31 11.57
CA SER A 199 -15.16 -7.94 10.40
C SER A 199 -16.31 -8.93 10.24
N ALA A 200 -17.54 -8.48 10.52
CA ALA A 200 -18.76 -9.26 10.32
C ALA A 200 -19.49 -8.81 9.05
N ILE A 201 -19.95 -9.75 8.22
CA ILE A 201 -20.71 -9.52 6.98
C ILE A 201 -20.13 -8.34 6.16
N GLY A 202 -18.81 -8.35 5.94
CA GLY A 202 -18.04 -7.15 5.64
C GLY A 202 -18.20 -6.61 4.22
N THR A 203 -18.19 -5.26 4.07
CA THR A 203 -18.52 -4.58 2.81
C THR A 203 -17.42 -4.59 1.72
N TYR A 204 -16.75 -5.72 1.48
CA TYR A 204 -15.80 -5.99 0.36
C TYR A 204 -16.35 -6.08 -1.11
N VAL A 205 -17.47 -5.42 -1.47
CA VAL A 205 -18.08 -5.42 -2.82
C VAL A 205 -18.03 -4.01 -3.43
N GLY A 206 -18.60 -3.83 -4.62
CA GLY A 206 -18.63 -2.59 -5.38
C GLY A 206 -19.56 -1.49 -4.90
N LEU A 207 -19.70 -1.23 -3.58
CA LEU A 207 -20.45 -0.04 -3.11
C LEU A 207 -19.63 1.25 -3.29
N ARG A 208 -18.40 1.27 -2.80
CA ARG A 208 -17.41 2.35 -3.00
C ARG A 208 -15.99 1.81 -3.24
N GLY A 209 -15.88 0.71 -4.01
CA GLY A 209 -14.57 0.15 -4.37
C GLY A 209 -14.08 -0.99 -3.48
N GLY A 210 -14.85 -1.43 -2.46
CA GLY A 210 -14.45 -2.52 -1.55
C GLY A 210 -13.99 -3.81 -2.25
N HIS A 211 -14.56 -4.11 -3.42
CA HIS A 211 -14.14 -5.22 -4.30
C HIS A 211 -12.68 -5.17 -4.76
N ASN A 212 -12.00 -4.02 -4.66
CA ASN A 212 -10.59 -3.90 -4.98
C ASN A 212 -9.68 -4.52 -3.90
N TYR A 213 -10.13 -4.58 -2.64
CA TYR A 213 -9.29 -5.02 -1.53
C TYR A 213 -8.73 -6.43 -1.69
N PRO A 214 -9.53 -7.47 -2.05
CA PRO A 214 -8.97 -8.80 -2.28
C PRO A 214 -7.84 -8.83 -3.33
N THR A 215 -7.88 -7.93 -4.32
CA THR A 215 -6.81 -7.80 -5.31
C THR A 215 -5.61 -7.04 -4.75
N LEU A 216 -5.83 -5.94 -4.05
CA LEU A 216 -4.76 -5.15 -3.45
C LEU A 216 -3.99 -5.94 -2.38
N VAL A 217 -4.67 -6.75 -1.55
CA VAL A 217 -4.03 -7.54 -0.47
C VAL A 217 -2.97 -8.47 -1.05
N ARG A 218 -3.25 -9.04 -2.22
CA ARG A 218 -2.34 -9.97 -2.91
C ARG A 218 -1.09 -9.30 -3.46
N LYS A 219 -1.14 -7.99 -3.71
CA LYS A 219 -0.06 -7.24 -4.37
C LYS A 219 0.74 -6.40 -3.37
N TYR A 220 0.08 -5.89 -2.34
CA TYR A 220 0.69 -5.03 -1.35
C TYR A 220 1.66 -5.82 -0.45
N GLU A 221 2.77 -5.18 -0.10
CA GLU A 221 3.61 -5.68 0.97
C GLU A 221 2.78 -5.81 2.26
N PRO A 222 2.76 -6.99 2.91
CA PRO A 222 1.90 -7.21 4.05
C PRO A 222 2.19 -6.29 5.23
N LYS A 223 1.17 -6.10 6.04
CA LYS A 223 1.22 -5.30 7.27
C LYS A 223 0.98 -6.22 8.47
N PRO A 224 1.42 -5.85 9.69
CA PRO A 224 1.30 -6.69 10.89
C PRO A 224 -0.14 -6.68 11.43
N LEU A 225 -1.09 -7.26 10.68
CA LEU A 225 -2.51 -7.27 11.02
C LEU A 225 -2.99 -8.69 11.32
N ARG A 226 -3.90 -8.78 12.29
CA ARG A 226 -4.64 -9.98 12.65
C ARG A 226 -6.13 -9.73 12.42
N VAL A 227 -6.77 -10.59 11.63
CA VAL A 227 -8.13 -10.36 11.13
C VAL A 227 -9.01 -11.57 11.44
N PHE A 228 -10.18 -11.32 12.04
CA PHE A 228 -11.22 -12.32 12.19
C PHE A 228 -12.41 -11.92 11.30
N LEU A 229 -12.81 -12.82 10.40
CA LEU A 229 -13.92 -12.61 9.47
C LEU A 229 -15.15 -13.43 9.88
N GLU A 230 -16.34 -12.90 9.63
CA GLU A 230 -17.60 -13.62 9.76
C GLU A 230 -18.51 -13.25 8.59
N ASP A 231 -19.23 -14.23 8.06
CA ASP A 231 -20.27 -14.05 7.04
C ASP A 231 -21.17 -15.30 6.96
N GLY A 232 -22.30 -15.22 6.27
CA GLY A 232 -23.23 -16.33 6.03
C GLY A 232 -23.58 -16.55 4.56
N THR A 233 -23.86 -17.80 4.19
CA THR A 233 -24.17 -18.18 2.79
C THR A 233 -25.41 -17.50 2.20
N ASN A 234 -26.30 -16.95 3.06
CA ASN A 234 -27.53 -16.27 2.65
C ASN A 234 -27.42 -14.74 2.78
N ASP A 235 -26.19 -14.18 2.83
CA ASP A 235 -25.98 -12.74 2.86
C ASP A 235 -26.42 -12.04 1.55
N LEU A 236 -26.36 -10.70 1.49
CA LEU A 236 -26.89 -9.96 0.35
C LEU A 236 -26.17 -10.31 -0.95
N ASN A 237 -26.97 -10.38 -2.00
CA ASN A 237 -26.51 -10.33 -3.38
C ASN A 237 -27.25 -9.19 -4.07
N ILE A 238 -26.55 -8.08 -4.28
CA ILE A 238 -27.12 -6.81 -4.78
C ILE A 238 -26.28 -6.28 -5.95
N TYR A 239 -26.68 -5.14 -6.50
CA TYR A 239 -25.96 -4.47 -7.60
C TYR A 239 -24.46 -4.24 -7.35
N GLY A 240 -24.04 -4.21 -6.09
CA GLY A 240 -22.63 -4.10 -5.71
C GLY A 240 -21.85 -5.41 -5.80
N GLY A 241 -22.50 -6.56 -5.73
CA GLY A 241 -21.90 -7.89 -5.69
C GLY A 241 -22.56 -8.83 -4.68
N ASP A 242 -22.01 -10.04 -4.59
CA ASP A 242 -22.40 -11.09 -3.66
C ASP A 242 -21.50 -11.02 -2.41
N TRP A 243 -22.09 -10.75 -1.24
CA TRP A 243 -21.35 -10.55 0.00
C TRP A 243 -20.61 -11.79 0.46
N TRP A 244 -21.30 -12.93 0.41
CA TRP A 244 -20.76 -14.23 0.80
C TRP A 244 -19.51 -14.57 -0.01
N ILE A 245 -19.56 -14.34 -1.33
CA ILE A 245 -18.39 -14.55 -2.21
C ILE A 245 -17.30 -13.52 -1.96
N ALA A 246 -17.65 -12.26 -1.69
CA ALA A 246 -16.68 -11.20 -1.44
C ALA A 246 -15.89 -11.41 -0.14
N ASN A 247 -16.54 -11.82 0.96
CA ASN A 247 -15.87 -12.12 2.23
C ASN A 247 -14.95 -13.34 2.12
N GLN A 248 -15.33 -14.37 1.35
CA GLN A 248 -14.42 -15.47 1.01
C GLN A 248 -13.25 -14.99 0.17
N ALA A 249 -13.47 -14.16 -0.85
CA ALA A 249 -12.38 -13.62 -1.67
C ALA A 249 -11.39 -12.82 -0.80
N MET A 250 -11.90 -12.04 0.14
CA MET A 250 -11.12 -11.31 1.13
C MET A 250 -10.30 -12.25 2.02
N GLU A 251 -10.91 -13.28 2.62
CA GLU A 251 -10.22 -14.29 3.40
C GLU A 251 -9.08 -14.95 2.62
N ARG A 252 -9.36 -15.40 1.40
CA ARG A 252 -8.36 -16.09 0.56
C ARG A 252 -7.23 -15.18 0.13
N SER A 253 -7.47 -13.87 0.06
CA SER A 253 -6.43 -12.87 -0.19
C SER A 253 -5.51 -12.70 1.02
N LEU A 254 -6.07 -12.65 2.23
CA LEU A 254 -5.31 -12.55 3.49
C LEU A 254 -4.43 -13.78 3.70
N VAL A 255 -4.99 -14.99 3.51
CA VAL A 255 -4.22 -16.24 3.57
C VAL A 255 -3.08 -16.22 2.55
N PHE A 256 -3.36 -15.81 1.31
CA PHE A 256 -2.36 -15.76 0.25
C PHE A 256 -1.20 -14.80 0.57
N ALA A 257 -1.50 -13.63 1.14
CA ALA A 257 -0.48 -12.66 1.54
C ALA A 257 0.20 -13.00 2.88
N GLY A 258 -0.28 -14.04 3.58
CA GLY A 258 0.31 -14.54 4.81
C GLY A 258 -0.07 -13.76 6.07
N TYR A 259 -1.21 -13.05 6.06
CA TYR A 259 -1.75 -12.42 7.25
C TYR A 259 -2.20 -13.47 8.28
N GLU A 260 -2.20 -13.09 9.56
CA GLU A 260 -2.87 -13.89 10.59
C GLU A 260 -4.38 -13.72 10.44
N VAL A 261 -5.06 -14.71 9.86
CA VAL A 261 -6.50 -14.67 9.60
C VAL A 261 -7.20 -15.90 10.19
N ASN A 262 -8.40 -15.68 10.72
CA ASN A 262 -9.35 -16.72 11.07
C ASN A 262 -10.75 -16.28 10.66
N HIS A 263 -11.70 -17.21 10.61
CA HIS A 263 -13.06 -16.91 10.19
C HIS A 263 -14.09 -17.83 10.84
N SER A 264 -15.35 -17.37 10.88
CA SER A 264 -16.51 -18.21 11.17
C SER A 264 -17.55 -18.03 10.07
N TRP A 265 -17.86 -19.10 9.34
CA TRP A 265 -18.88 -19.08 8.29
C TRP A 265 -20.17 -19.71 8.78
N GLY A 266 -21.30 -19.04 8.53
CA GLY A 266 -22.63 -19.56 8.84
C GLY A 266 -23.52 -19.68 7.61
N ASP A 267 -24.81 -19.89 7.84
CA ASP A 267 -25.88 -19.90 6.82
C ASP A 267 -26.84 -18.71 6.98
N GLY A 268 -26.53 -17.75 7.86
CA GLY A 268 -27.34 -16.56 8.09
C GLY A 268 -27.36 -15.60 6.89
N GLY A 269 -28.33 -14.67 6.89
CA GLY A 269 -28.34 -13.52 5.98
C GLY A 269 -27.78 -12.25 6.62
N HIS A 270 -27.98 -11.08 5.98
CA HIS A 270 -27.40 -9.79 6.40
C HIS A 270 -27.91 -9.26 7.75
N ASN A 271 -27.43 -9.84 8.85
CA ASN A 271 -27.82 -9.45 10.21
C ASN A 271 -26.73 -9.84 11.22
N GLY A 272 -26.76 -9.24 12.41
CA GLY A 272 -25.72 -9.44 13.42
C GLY A 272 -25.89 -10.66 14.35
N LYS A 273 -26.82 -11.60 14.09
CA LYS A 273 -27.08 -12.72 15.03
C LYS A 273 -25.86 -13.63 15.21
N HIS A 274 -25.34 -14.18 14.11
CA HIS A 274 -24.19 -15.08 14.14
C HIS A 274 -22.93 -14.37 14.64
N ALA A 275 -22.66 -13.15 14.13
CA ALA A 275 -21.59 -12.29 14.65
C ALA A 275 -21.66 -12.08 16.17
N THR A 276 -22.86 -11.89 16.74
CA THR A 276 -23.05 -11.74 18.19
C THR A 276 -22.74 -13.01 18.95
N GLU A 277 -23.13 -14.17 18.41
CA GLU A 277 -22.87 -15.48 19.01
C GLU A 277 -21.38 -15.80 19.08
N ILE A 278 -20.64 -15.52 18.00
CA ILE A 278 -19.21 -15.86 17.88
C ILE A 278 -18.28 -14.77 18.43
N PHE A 279 -18.80 -13.59 18.77
CA PHE A 279 -17.98 -12.47 19.25
C PHE A 279 -17.05 -12.80 20.42
N PRO A 280 -17.46 -13.56 21.46
CA PRO A 280 -16.55 -13.96 22.54
C PRO A 280 -15.37 -14.80 22.04
N GLU A 281 -15.59 -15.72 21.10
CA GLU A 281 -14.53 -16.55 20.51
C GLU A 281 -13.61 -15.71 19.61
N ALA A 282 -14.19 -14.84 18.79
CA ALA A 282 -13.42 -13.93 17.95
C ALA A 282 -12.51 -13.01 18.79
N MET A 283 -13.00 -12.49 19.92
CA MET A 283 -12.20 -11.67 20.83
C MET A 283 -11.07 -12.47 21.48
N ARG A 284 -11.32 -13.68 21.98
CA ARG A 284 -10.24 -14.56 22.48
C ARG A 284 -9.17 -14.78 21.44
N TRP A 285 -9.56 -15.07 20.19
CA TRP A 285 -8.59 -15.33 19.13
C TRP A 285 -7.82 -14.07 18.73
N LEU A 286 -8.48 -12.90 18.65
CA LEU A 286 -7.81 -11.64 18.33
C LEU A 286 -6.79 -11.26 19.43
N TRP A 287 -7.14 -11.47 20.69
CA TRP A 287 -6.29 -11.15 21.85
C TRP A 287 -5.34 -12.26 22.29
N LYS A 288 -5.36 -13.43 21.61
CA LYS A 288 -4.39 -14.51 21.88
C LYS A 288 -2.96 -13.99 21.80
N ASP A 289 -2.10 -14.49 22.67
CA ASP A 289 -0.68 -14.14 22.72
C ASP A 289 -0.46 -12.62 22.68
N HIS A 290 -1.31 -11.83 23.37
CA HIS A 290 -1.32 -10.37 23.32
C HIS A 290 0.07 -9.74 23.47
N ALA A 291 0.90 -10.27 24.37
CA ALA A 291 2.26 -9.81 24.63
C ALA A 291 3.28 -10.10 23.50
N ALA A 292 3.02 -11.04 22.59
CA ALA A 292 3.96 -11.44 21.55
C ALA A 292 3.97 -10.51 20.32
N GLY A 293 2.97 -9.62 20.20
CA GLY A 293 2.76 -8.79 19.03
C GLY A 293 2.34 -9.59 17.78
N ILE A 294 1.89 -8.87 16.75
CA ILE A 294 1.46 -9.48 15.49
C ILE A 294 2.60 -9.42 14.46
N LYS A 295 2.87 -10.55 13.81
CA LYS A 295 3.96 -10.66 12.82
C LYS A 295 3.49 -10.22 11.44
N VAL A 296 4.42 -9.69 10.65
CA VAL A 296 4.18 -9.36 9.24
C VAL A 296 4.13 -10.65 8.42
N GLY A 297 3.15 -10.73 7.50
CA GLY A 297 3.02 -11.84 6.57
C GLY A 297 4.18 -11.94 5.58
N LYS A 298 4.33 -13.11 4.93
CA LYS A 298 5.42 -13.35 3.97
C LYS A 298 5.25 -12.63 2.62
N GLY A 299 4.03 -12.20 2.30
CA GLY A 299 3.69 -11.59 1.02
C GLY A 299 3.50 -12.62 -0.09
N SER A 300 3.06 -12.15 -1.25
CA SER A 300 2.88 -12.98 -2.43
C SER A 300 4.20 -13.64 -2.88
N PRO A 301 4.14 -14.75 -3.64
CA PRO A 301 5.34 -15.29 -4.28
C PRO A 301 6.12 -14.24 -5.08
N GLN A 302 5.43 -13.32 -5.76
CA GLN A 302 6.04 -12.25 -6.54
C GLN A 302 6.78 -11.23 -5.66
N LEU A 303 6.24 -10.88 -4.49
CA LEU A 303 6.97 -10.05 -3.51
C LEU A 303 8.19 -10.79 -2.97
N GLN A 304 8.07 -12.09 -2.70
CA GLN A 304 9.18 -12.91 -2.21
C GLN A 304 10.29 -13.10 -3.24
N GLU A 305 10.00 -13.01 -4.54
CA GLU A 305 11.02 -13.01 -5.61
C GLU A 305 11.90 -11.76 -5.57
N ILE A 306 11.34 -10.60 -5.19
CA ILE A 306 12.03 -9.31 -5.29
C ILE A 306 12.52 -8.76 -3.94
N LEU A 307 11.87 -9.10 -2.83
CA LEU A 307 12.20 -8.60 -1.49
C LEU A 307 12.95 -9.64 -0.66
N LEU A 308 13.84 -9.15 0.19
CA LEU A 308 14.50 -9.92 1.24
C LEU A 308 13.63 -9.90 2.51
N PRO A 309 13.35 -11.07 3.13
CA PRO A 309 12.58 -11.11 4.38
C PRO A 309 13.24 -10.28 5.49
N GLY A 310 12.47 -9.38 6.11
CA GLY A 310 12.92 -8.56 7.24
C GLY A 310 13.83 -7.37 6.87
N GLU A 311 14.16 -7.18 5.60
CA GLU A 311 14.85 -5.98 5.14
C GLU A 311 13.86 -4.84 5.00
N GLU A 312 13.97 -3.81 5.84
CA GLU A 312 13.11 -2.63 5.86
C GLU A 312 13.76 -1.45 5.12
N TRP A 313 12.98 -0.40 4.87
CA TRP A 313 13.52 0.88 4.39
C TRP A 313 14.44 1.51 5.43
N GLN A 314 15.62 1.96 4.98
CA GLN A 314 16.60 2.68 5.79
C GLN A 314 16.68 4.13 5.32
N LEU A 315 16.61 5.08 6.26
CA LEU A 315 16.84 6.49 5.96
C LEU A 315 18.30 6.68 5.52
N VAL A 316 18.50 7.36 4.41
CA VAL A 316 19.84 7.76 3.92
C VAL A 316 20.12 9.19 4.31
N ALA A 317 19.21 10.10 3.97
CA ALA A 317 19.34 11.51 4.27
C ALA A 317 17.97 12.20 4.25
N GLU A 318 17.87 13.37 4.88
CA GLU A 318 16.66 14.17 4.99
C GLU A 318 16.96 15.67 5.07
N GLY A 319 15.90 16.50 5.05
CA GLY A 319 16.01 17.97 5.14
C GLY A 319 16.05 18.68 3.79
N TYR A 320 15.62 17.99 2.73
CA TYR A 320 15.56 18.53 1.37
C TYR A 320 14.23 19.25 1.11
N LYS A 321 14.17 20.05 0.04
CA LYS A 321 12.90 20.66 -0.38
C LYS A 321 12.11 19.74 -1.31
N PHE A 322 12.76 19.12 -2.28
CA PHE A 322 12.17 18.09 -3.13
C PHE A 322 13.27 17.27 -3.81
N THR A 323 13.42 16.01 -3.39
CA THR A 323 14.40 15.07 -3.94
C THR A 323 13.91 14.46 -5.25
N GLU A 324 14.76 14.39 -6.27
CA GLU A 324 14.43 13.87 -7.61
C GLU A 324 15.65 13.35 -8.38
N GLY A 325 15.40 12.75 -9.55
CA GLY A 325 16.38 12.41 -10.56
C GLY A 325 17.54 11.54 -10.08
N PRO A 326 17.29 10.42 -9.36
CA PRO A 326 18.36 9.57 -8.90
C PRO A 326 19.02 8.83 -10.09
N ALA A 327 20.34 8.94 -10.17
CA ALA A 327 21.18 8.33 -11.18
C ALA A 327 22.27 7.49 -10.52
N VAL A 328 22.68 6.40 -11.18
CA VAL A 328 23.74 5.51 -10.68
C VAL A 328 24.86 5.39 -11.70
N ASN A 329 26.11 5.48 -11.25
CA ASN A 329 27.29 5.30 -12.10
C ASN A 329 27.73 3.83 -12.17
N ALA A 330 28.81 3.57 -12.90
CA ALA A 330 29.35 2.22 -13.08
C ALA A 330 29.88 1.56 -11.79
N GLN A 331 30.18 2.35 -10.76
CA GLN A 331 30.64 1.89 -9.45
C GLN A 331 29.47 1.60 -8.50
N GLY A 332 28.23 1.89 -8.90
CA GLY A 332 27.06 1.75 -8.04
C GLY A 332 26.83 2.94 -7.09
N GLU A 333 27.56 4.04 -7.27
CA GLU A 333 27.35 5.27 -6.51
C GLU A 333 26.09 5.98 -7.01
N VAL A 334 25.28 6.46 -6.07
CA VAL A 334 23.99 7.10 -6.37
C VAL A 334 24.08 8.60 -6.20
N PHE A 335 23.55 9.32 -7.18
CA PHE A 335 23.45 10.77 -7.22
C PHE A 335 21.97 11.14 -7.31
N TYR A 336 21.57 12.29 -6.79
CA TYR A 336 20.18 12.79 -6.89
C TYR A 336 20.16 14.31 -6.72
N ASN A 337 19.06 14.96 -7.08
CA ASN A 337 18.90 16.40 -6.92
C ASN A 337 17.99 16.75 -5.75
N ASP A 338 18.29 17.88 -5.11
CA ASP A 338 17.28 18.70 -4.44
C ASP A 338 16.90 19.84 -5.39
N VAL A 339 15.82 19.64 -6.15
CA VAL A 339 15.48 20.44 -7.34
C VAL A 339 15.38 21.93 -7.02
N PRO A 340 14.59 22.35 -6.00
CA PRO A 340 14.37 23.77 -5.77
C PRO A 340 15.60 24.47 -5.17
N ASN A 341 16.48 23.73 -4.50
CA ASN A 341 17.74 24.24 -3.98
C ASN A 341 18.86 24.25 -5.03
N SER A 342 18.64 23.65 -6.21
CA SER A 342 19.62 23.58 -7.30
C SER A 342 20.95 22.93 -6.88
N ILE A 343 20.86 21.79 -6.18
CA ILE A 343 22.02 21.02 -5.72
C ILE A 343 21.86 19.56 -6.15
N THR A 344 22.91 18.98 -6.73
CA THR A 344 23.05 17.52 -6.87
C THR A 344 23.89 17.01 -5.72
N TYR A 345 23.41 15.96 -5.06
CA TYR A 345 24.06 15.23 -3.99
C TYR A 345 24.58 13.88 -4.48
N ARG A 346 25.61 13.35 -3.82
CA ARG A 346 26.08 11.97 -3.93
C ARG A 346 25.84 11.26 -2.60
N VAL A 347 25.25 10.06 -2.65
CA VAL A 347 25.08 9.21 -1.47
C VAL A 347 26.44 8.71 -0.99
N THR A 348 26.64 8.76 0.32
CA THR A 348 27.84 8.23 1.01
C THR A 348 27.41 7.23 2.08
N PRO A 349 28.34 6.45 2.67
CA PRO A 349 28.02 5.58 3.80
C PRO A 349 27.45 6.33 5.02
N GLN A 350 27.74 7.62 5.16
CA GLN A 350 27.29 8.49 6.25
C GLN A 350 26.04 9.31 5.92
N GLY A 351 25.47 9.16 4.71
CA GLY A 351 24.28 9.88 4.26
C GLY A 351 24.45 10.39 2.84
N ALA A 352 24.62 11.70 2.67
CA ALA A 352 24.88 12.31 1.37
C ALA A 352 25.75 13.56 1.47
N GLU A 353 26.51 13.85 0.42
CA GLU A 353 27.37 15.03 0.30
C GLU A 353 27.06 15.81 -0.98
N VAL A 354 27.42 17.09 -1.02
CA VAL A 354 27.20 17.93 -2.19
C VAL A 354 28.17 17.52 -3.30
N PHE A 355 27.63 17.10 -4.45
CA PHE A 355 28.41 16.84 -5.66
C PHE A 355 28.51 18.09 -6.54
N ARG A 356 27.40 18.80 -6.74
CA ARG A 356 27.34 20.01 -7.58
C ARG A 356 26.31 21.00 -7.07
N LYS A 357 26.66 22.28 -7.07
CA LYS A 357 25.74 23.40 -6.81
C LYS A 357 25.37 24.10 -8.11
N GLU A 358 24.39 24.99 -8.05
CA GLU A 358 23.97 25.83 -9.18
C GLU A 358 23.51 25.00 -10.38
N THR A 359 22.77 23.92 -10.10
CA THR A 359 22.32 22.97 -11.13
C THR A 359 21.19 23.51 -12.02
N ASN A 360 20.76 24.76 -11.79
CA ASN A 360 19.65 25.41 -12.49
C ASN A 360 18.37 24.58 -12.43
N ASN A 361 17.95 24.26 -11.20
CA ASN A 361 16.85 23.33 -10.92
C ASN A 361 17.07 21.99 -11.63
N GLY A 362 18.22 21.36 -11.36
CA GLY A 362 18.52 20.01 -11.82
C GLY A 362 17.40 19.06 -11.41
N ASP A 363 16.80 18.37 -12.39
CA ASP A 363 15.66 17.47 -12.19
C ASP A 363 16.08 16.03 -12.52
N GLY A 364 15.45 15.33 -13.46
CA GLY A 364 15.88 14.00 -13.88
C GLY A 364 17.33 13.96 -14.40
N GLN A 365 18.01 12.84 -14.09
CA GLN A 365 19.39 12.60 -14.47
C GLN A 365 19.62 11.13 -14.85
N ALA A 366 20.61 10.90 -15.71
CA ALA A 366 21.14 9.57 -15.99
C ALA A 366 22.62 9.63 -16.34
N PHE A 367 23.36 8.57 -16.02
CA PHE A 367 24.70 8.40 -16.54
C PHE A 367 24.66 7.92 -18.00
N GLY A 368 25.63 8.34 -18.79
CA GLY A 368 25.86 7.81 -20.14
C GLY A 368 26.94 6.71 -20.17
N PRO A 369 27.08 6.02 -21.32
CA PRO A 369 28.10 4.98 -21.52
C PRO A 369 29.54 5.51 -21.47
N ASP A 370 29.71 6.84 -21.50
CA ASP A 370 30.98 7.55 -21.39
C ASP A 370 31.30 8.01 -19.96
N GLY A 371 30.48 7.62 -18.97
CA GLY A 371 30.67 7.95 -17.56
C GLY A 371 30.27 9.38 -17.18
N ARG A 372 29.72 10.18 -18.09
CA ARG A 372 29.21 11.52 -17.78
C ARG A 372 27.80 11.44 -17.17
N LEU A 373 27.49 12.36 -16.26
CA LEU A 373 26.16 12.54 -15.68
C LEU A 373 25.39 13.57 -16.49
N TYR A 374 24.34 13.13 -17.16
CA TYR A 374 23.44 13.98 -17.94
C TYR A 374 22.28 14.43 -17.06
N THR A 375 22.00 15.73 -17.05
CA THR A 375 21.02 16.36 -16.15
C THR A 375 20.08 17.25 -16.95
N VAL A 376 18.78 17.14 -16.70
CA VAL A 376 17.81 18.18 -17.06
C VAL A 376 18.06 19.41 -16.18
N ALA A 377 18.44 20.53 -16.77
CA ALA A 377 18.58 21.82 -16.10
C ALA A 377 17.33 22.68 -16.37
N GLY A 378 16.25 22.40 -15.62
CA GLY A 378 14.91 22.90 -15.94
C GLY A 378 14.77 24.42 -15.91
N LYS A 379 15.55 25.13 -15.08
CA LYS A 379 15.51 26.59 -15.01
C LYS A 379 16.14 27.25 -16.24
N SER A 380 17.19 26.67 -16.79
CA SER A 380 17.88 27.19 -18.00
C SER A 380 17.39 26.55 -19.29
N GLN A 381 16.45 25.60 -19.23
CA GLN A 381 15.88 24.90 -20.39
C GLN A 381 16.96 24.22 -21.25
N GLN A 382 17.84 23.50 -20.56
CA GLN A 382 19.00 22.81 -21.14
C GLN A 382 19.10 21.38 -20.64
N ILE A 383 19.77 20.56 -21.45
CA ILE A 383 20.38 19.29 -21.02
C ILE A 383 21.88 19.54 -20.92
N VAL A 384 22.46 19.21 -19.77
CA VAL A 384 23.89 19.37 -19.53
C VAL A 384 24.53 18.04 -19.18
N ALA A 385 25.78 17.83 -19.62
CA ALA A 385 26.62 16.71 -19.22
C ALA A 385 27.71 17.19 -18.26
N THR A 386 27.86 16.50 -17.14
CA THR A 386 28.88 16.74 -16.12
C THR A 386 29.88 15.59 -16.11
N THR A 387 31.17 15.90 -16.22
CA THR A 387 32.24 14.88 -16.09
C THR A 387 32.46 14.50 -14.63
N PRO A 388 33.15 13.37 -14.33
CA PRO A 388 33.50 13.02 -12.95
C PRO A 388 34.27 14.11 -12.19
N GLU A 389 35.05 14.93 -12.92
CA GLU A 389 35.81 16.07 -12.38
C GLU A 389 34.93 17.33 -12.18
N GLY A 390 33.64 17.27 -12.49
CA GLY A 390 32.68 18.36 -12.30
C GLY A 390 32.60 19.35 -13.47
N LYS A 391 33.27 19.10 -14.60
CA LYS A 391 33.18 19.97 -15.78
C LYS A 391 31.82 19.82 -16.45
N VAL A 392 31.14 20.95 -16.68
CA VAL A 392 29.81 20.98 -17.30
C VAL A 392 29.90 21.40 -18.78
N SER A 393 29.10 20.76 -19.63
CA SER A 393 28.94 21.10 -21.05
C SER A 393 27.47 20.98 -21.47
N GLU A 394 27.03 21.82 -22.40
CA GLU A 394 25.69 21.75 -22.98
C GLU A 394 25.59 20.58 -23.98
N VAL A 395 24.46 19.88 -23.95
CA VAL A 395 24.11 18.76 -24.85
C VAL A 395 22.86 19.07 -25.67
N GLY A 396 21.92 19.81 -25.10
CA GLY A 396 20.71 20.26 -25.78
C GLY A 396 20.13 21.51 -25.10
N GLN A 397 19.37 22.30 -25.83
CA GLN A 397 18.78 23.56 -25.36
C GLN A 397 17.43 23.85 -26.03
N GLY A 398 16.66 24.77 -25.45
CA GLY A 398 15.43 25.29 -26.03
C GLY A 398 14.16 24.54 -25.64
N PHE A 399 14.25 23.65 -24.65
CA PHE A 399 13.11 22.94 -24.05
C PHE A 399 13.39 22.66 -22.57
N ARG A 400 12.34 22.60 -21.75
CA ARG A 400 12.51 22.56 -20.29
C ARG A 400 12.96 21.18 -19.78
N GLY A 401 12.46 20.11 -20.39
CA GLY A 401 12.68 18.74 -19.92
C GLY A 401 12.02 18.45 -18.55
N ASN A 402 12.13 17.21 -18.09
CA ASN A 402 11.78 16.77 -16.73
C ASN A 402 12.59 15.53 -16.33
N ASP A 403 12.43 14.40 -17.02
CA ASP A 403 13.25 13.19 -16.83
C ASP A 403 13.94 12.76 -18.12
N LEU A 404 15.03 11.99 -18.01
CA LEU A 404 15.80 11.51 -19.16
C LEU A 404 16.36 10.11 -18.96
N VAL A 405 16.61 9.42 -20.08
CA VAL A 405 17.34 8.15 -20.12
C VAL A 405 18.40 8.22 -21.22
N VAL A 406 19.63 7.82 -20.90
CA VAL A 406 20.75 7.73 -21.86
C VAL A 406 21.01 6.26 -22.19
N LEU A 407 20.97 5.93 -23.47
CA LEU A 407 21.12 4.58 -24.00
C LEU A 407 22.59 4.19 -24.16
N HIS A 408 22.83 2.90 -24.40
CA HIS A 408 24.17 2.35 -24.55
C HIS A 408 24.91 2.91 -25.77
N ASN A 409 24.19 3.26 -26.83
CA ASN A 409 24.74 3.91 -28.02
C ASN A 409 25.05 5.41 -27.79
N GLY A 410 24.75 5.97 -26.62
CA GLY A 410 24.96 7.37 -26.26
C GLY A 410 23.86 8.34 -26.71
N SER A 411 22.82 7.86 -27.40
CA SER A 411 21.61 8.64 -27.64
C SER A 411 20.74 8.70 -26.37
N MET A 412 19.78 9.62 -26.32
CA MET A 412 18.93 9.79 -25.16
C MET A 412 17.51 10.21 -25.51
N TYR A 413 16.58 9.85 -24.63
CA TYR A 413 15.20 10.35 -24.65
C TYR A 413 14.94 11.22 -23.43
N ILE A 414 14.14 12.26 -23.62
CA ILE A 414 13.78 13.23 -22.57
C ILE A 414 12.28 13.47 -22.61
N THR A 415 11.65 13.53 -21.45
CA THR A 415 10.26 13.98 -21.32
C THR A 415 10.19 15.47 -21.13
N GLU A 416 9.21 16.11 -21.75
CA GLU A 416 8.85 17.49 -21.49
C GLU A 416 7.35 17.54 -21.17
N PRO A 417 6.98 17.60 -19.88
CA PRO A 417 5.59 17.72 -19.48
C PRO A 417 4.95 18.98 -20.08
N GLY A 418 3.64 18.92 -20.32
CA GLY A 418 2.81 20.08 -20.65
C GLY A 418 2.69 21.06 -19.48
N TRP A 419 3.78 21.76 -19.12
CA TRP A 419 3.91 22.57 -17.91
C TRP A 419 2.85 23.67 -17.77
N SER A 420 2.38 24.24 -18.89
CA SER A 420 1.32 25.26 -18.89
C SER A 420 -0.09 24.69 -18.71
N GLY A 421 -0.26 23.37 -18.88
CA GLY A 421 -1.57 22.71 -18.95
C GLY A 421 -2.34 22.95 -20.25
N THR A 422 -1.84 23.83 -21.15
CA THR A 422 -2.44 24.12 -22.46
C THR A 422 -1.72 23.43 -23.60
N GLU A 423 -0.41 23.23 -23.47
CA GLU A 423 0.41 22.53 -24.45
C GLU A 423 0.47 21.03 -24.13
N PRO A 424 0.42 20.16 -25.15
CA PRO A 424 0.60 18.73 -24.94
C PRO A 424 2.04 18.45 -24.47
N SER A 425 2.19 17.38 -23.69
CA SER A 425 3.53 16.89 -23.36
C SER A 425 4.25 16.42 -24.63
N LYS A 426 5.58 16.51 -24.63
CA LYS A 426 6.46 16.07 -25.71
C LYS A 426 7.47 15.05 -25.21
N ILE A 427 7.87 14.15 -26.10
CA ILE A 427 9.03 13.28 -25.89
C ILE A 427 10.08 13.68 -26.92
N TRP A 428 11.27 14.00 -26.44
CA TRP A 428 12.41 14.40 -27.24
C TRP A 428 13.40 13.25 -27.40
N PHE A 429 14.09 13.21 -28.53
CA PHE A 429 15.21 12.33 -28.81
C PHE A 429 16.43 13.16 -29.23
N ILE A 430 17.59 12.85 -28.64
CA ILE A 430 18.88 13.43 -28.99
C ILE A 430 19.83 12.29 -29.37
N PRO A 431 20.26 12.18 -30.64
CA PRO A 431 21.36 11.29 -31.03
C PRO A 431 22.68 11.70 -30.35
N LYS A 432 23.63 10.79 -30.16
CA LYS A 432 24.90 11.03 -29.45
C LYS A 432 25.63 12.33 -29.85
N ASP A 433 25.60 12.67 -31.14
CA ASP A 433 26.22 13.87 -31.72
C ASP A 433 25.23 14.64 -32.62
N GLY A 434 23.93 14.57 -32.28
CA GLY A 434 22.85 15.11 -33.10
C GLY A 434 22.07 16.24 -32.42
N GLN A 435 21.13 16.83 -33.16
CA GLN A 435 20.23 17.84 -32.63
C GLN A 435 18.97 17.22 -32.00
N PRO A 436 18.38 17.85 -30.98
CA PRO A 436 17.12 17.40 -30.39
C PRO A 436 15.97 17.39 -31.40
N THR A 437 15.16 16.34 -31.38
CA THR A 437 13.94 16.22 -32.19
C THR A 437 12.77 15.71 -31.35
N VAL A 438 11.55 16.17 -31.62
CA VAL A 438 10.34 15.64 -30.98
C VAL A 438 9.95 14.34 -31.67
N VAL A 439 9.80 13.26 -30.91
CA VAL A 439 9.46 11.92 -31.42
C VAL A 439 8.06 11.43 -31.01
N ASP A 440 7.41 12.10 -30.06
CA ASP A 440 6.00 11.88 -29.73
C ASP A 440 5.38 13.09 -29.01
N THR A 441 4.06 13.21 -29.07
CA THR A 441 3.26 14.21 -28.33
C THR A 441 1.95 13.61 -27.80
N GLY A 442 1.24 14.36 -26.95
CA GLY A 442 -0.17 14.09 -26.61
C GLY A 442 -0.42 13.28 -25.33
N LEU A 443 0.61 12.99 -24.54
CA LEU A 443 0.43 12.56 -23.14
C LEU A 443 -0.08 13.73 -22.29
N LYS A 444 -0.93 13.44 -21.29
CA LYS A 444 -1.47 14.51 -20.42
C LYS A 444 -0.37 15.16 -19.59
N PHE A 445 0.55 14.37 -19.05
CA PHE A 445 1.74 14.83 -18.34
C PHE A 445 2.84 13.78 -18.42
N SER A 446 3.69 13.83 -19.46
CA SER A 446 4.83 12.90 -19.58
C SER A 446 5.84 13.19 -18.47
N ASN A 447 6.25 12.17 -17.72
CA ASN A 447 7.14 12.36 -16.57
C ASN A 447 8.32 11.38 -16.61
N GLY A 448 8.37 10.37 -15.76
CA GLY A 448 9.45 9.37 -15.78
C GLY A 448 9.57 8.64 -17.10
N ILE A 449 10.81 8.27 -17.42
CA ILE A 449 11.17 7.62 -18.68
C ILE A 449 12.26 6.57 -18.47
N THR A 450 12.10 5.40 -19.09
CA THR A 450 13.12 4.35 -19.06
C THR A 450 12.96 3.42 -20.27
N VAL A 451 13.84 2.43 -20.40
CA VAL A 451 13.79 1.43 -21.47
C VAL A 451 13.71 0.01 -20.91
N SER A 452 13.22 -0.92 -21.74
CA SER A 452 13.40 -2.34 -21.50
C SER A 452 14.90 -2.70 -21.38
N PRO A 453 15.27 -3.77 -20.67
CA PRO A 453 16.68 -4.15 -20.52
C PRO A 453 17.40 -4.39 -21.85
N ASP A 454 16.68 -4.84 -22.87
CA ASP A 454 17.19 -5.05 -24.23
C ASP A 454 17.13 -3.80 -25.12
N GLN A 455 16.67 -2.67 -24.58
CA GLN A 455 16.52 -1.38 -25.25
C GLN A 455 15.64 -1.41 -26.50
N SER A 456 14.76 -2.41 -26.62
CA SER A 456 13.81 -2.52 -27.73
C SER A 456 12.55 -1.67 -27.52
N LEU A 457 12.22 -1.38 -26.26
CA LEU A 457 11.03 -0.62 -25.88
C LEU A 457 11.40 0.60 -25.04
N LEU A 458 10.73 1.73 -25.31
CA LEU A 458 10.70 2.89 -24.44
C LEU A 458 9.42 2.87 -23.59
N TYR A 459 9.55 3.22 -22.31
CA TYR A 459 8.44 3.39 -21.38
C TYR A 459 8.37 4.82 -20.87
N VAL A 460 7.17 5.40 -20.87
CA VAL A 460 6.94 6.79 -20.42
C VAL A 460 5.69 6.87 -19.56
N SER A 461 5.81 7.39 -18.34
CA SER A 461 4.65 7.58 -17.45
C SER A 461 3.84 8.78 -17.90
N ASP A 462 2.52 8.64 -17.78
CA ASP A 462 1.59 9.77 -17.86
C ASP A 462 1.03 10.04 -16.46
N SER A 463 1.64 10.97 -15.73
CA SER A 463 1.38 11.22 -14.30
C SER A 463 -0.07 11.54 -13.99
N LYS A 464 -0.80 12.15 -14.94
CA LYS A 464 -2.22 12.53 -14.83
C LYS A 464 -3.16 11.44 -15.37
N SER A 465 -2.71 10.18 -15.28
CA SER A 465 -3.47 8.98 -15.65
C SER A 465 -3.04 7.77 -14.81
N HIS A 466 -3.57 6.58 -15.12
CA HIS A 466 -3.12 5.30 -14.61
C HIS A 466 -2.25 4.51 -15.60
N TRP A 467 -1.76 5.15 -16.67
CA TRP A 467 -1.02 4.47 -17.74
C TRP A 467 0.48 4.79 -17.71
N VAL A 468 1.28 3.76 -17.95
CA VAL A 468 2.60 3.92 -18.57
C VAL A 468 2.48 3.48 -20.03
N TYR A 469 2.95 4.34 -20.93
CA TYR A 469 2.95 4.07 -22.36
C TYR A 469 4.19 3.27 -22.75
N SER A 470 4.03 2.34 -23.70
CA SER A 470 5.13 1.63 -24.33
C SER A 470 5.24 2.01 -25.80
N TYR A 471 6.47 2.07 -26.30
CA TYR A 471 6.80 2.36 -27.69
C TYR A 471 7.89 1.40 -28.14
N GLN A 472 7.85 0.97 -29.39
CA GLN A 472 8.98 0.32 -30.03
C GLN A 472 10.00 1.37 -30.48
N ILE A 473 11.25 1.20 -30.07
CA ILE A 473 12.37 2.04 -30.51
C ILE A 473 12.80 1.58 -31.91
N GLN A 474 12.75 2.49 -32.88
CA GLN A 474 13.22 2.25 -34.25
C GLN A 474 14.73 2.49 -34.38
N PRO A 475 15.40 1.96 -35.42
CA PRO A 475 16.84 2.16 -35.61
C PRO A 475 17.28 3.63 -35.73
N ASP A 476 16.40 4.52 -36.21
CA ASP A 476 16.67 5.96 -36.30
C ASP A 476 16.31 6.75 -35.01
N GLY A 477 15.91 6.05 -33.95
CA GLY A 477 15.49 6.62 -32.67
C GLY A 477 14.03 7.11 -32.64
N LYS A 478 13.28 7.01 -33.75
CA LYS A 478 11.83 7.29 -33.72
C LYS A 478 11.08 6.22 -32.93
N LEU A 479 9.87 6.58 -32.54
CA LEU A 479 8.98 5.72 -31.77
C LEU A 479 7.85 5.21 -32.65
N ALA A 480 7.61 3.90 -32.61
CA ALA A 480 6.49 3.24 -33.27
C ALA A 480 5.61 2.51 -32.25
N HIS A 481 4.40 2.12 -32.68
CA HIS A 481 3.50 1.24 -31.92
C HIS A 481 3.19 1.72 -30.49
N LYS A 482 2.99 3.03 -30.32
CA LYS A 482 2.54 3.64 -29.06
C LYS A 482 1.32 2.92 -28.51
N GLN A 483 1.42 2.43 -27.28
CA GLN A 483 0.33 1.75 -26.58
C GLN A 483 0.25 2.19 -25.12
N ARG A 484 -0.97 2.35 -24.62
CA ARG A 484 -1.25 2.32 -23.17
C ARG A 484 -1.06 0.88 -22.72
N TYR A 485 0.03 0.60 -22.01
CA TYR A 485 0.46 -0.77 -21.79
C TYR A 485 0.31 -1.19 -20.33
N TYR A 486 0.98 -0.48 -19.42
CA TYR A 486 0.90 -0.81 -17.99
C TYR A 486 -0.27 -0.09 -17.33
N HIS A 487 -1.15 -0.85 -16.68
CA HIS A 487 -2.31 -0.35 -15.96
C HIS A 487 -2.02 -0.30 -14.45
N LEU A 488 -1.74 0.89 -13.94
CA LEU A 488 -1.39 1.14 -12.54
C LEU A 488 -2.63 1.22 -11.64
N HIS A 489 -2.49 0.80 -10.39
CA HIS A 489 -3.49 1.01 -9.34
C HIS A 489 -3.47 2.47 -8.86
N MET A 490 -4.61 2.98 -8.40
CA MET A 490 -4.76 4.33 -7.88
C MET A 490 -5.42 4.30 -6.49
N PRO A 491 -5.11 5.25 -5.59
CA PRO A 491 -5.90 5.49 -4.39
C PRO A 491 -7.35 5.87 -4.75
N ASP A 492 -8.32 5.50 -3.90
CA ASP A 492 -9.75 5.81 -4.09
C ASP A 492 -10.07 7.31 -4.11
N ASN A 493 -9.24 8.12 -3.45
CA ASN A 493 -9.39 9.57 -3.40
C ASN A 493 -8.56 10.32 -4.46
N ALA A 494 -8.04 9.63 -5.47
CA ALA A 494 -7.19 10.21 -6.50
C ALA A 494 -7.74 9.94 -7.91
N ASP A 495 -7.62 10.94 -8.78
CA ASP A 495 -8.02 10.84 -10.20
C ASP A 495 -6.90 10.31 -11.11
N ASP A 496 -5.69 10.12 -10.56
CA ASP A 496 -4.52 9.63 -11.27
C ASP A 496 -3.55 8.85 -10.34
N SER A 497 -2.66 8.07 -10.96
CA SER A 497 -1.67 7.26 -10.23
C SER A 497 -0.52 8.09 -9.66
N GLY A 498 -0.24 9.26 -10.23
CA GLY A 498 0.99 10.00 -9.96
C GLY A 498 2.24 9.28 -10.39
N ALA A 499 2.14 8.48 -11.45
CA ALA A 499 3.30 7.84 -12.03
C ALA A 499 4.36 8.89 -12.34
N ASP A 500 5.51 8.76 -11.73
CA ASP A 500 6.62 9.69 -11.84
C ASP A 500 7.83 8.89 -12.37
N GLY A 501 8.98 8.92 -11.70
CA GLY A 501 10.18 8.19 -12.06
C GLY A 501 10.01 6.67 -12.12
N MET A 502 10.78 6.04 -13.00
CA MET A 502 10.73 4.60 -13.24
C MET A 502 12.07 3.99 -13.65
N ARG A 503 12.26 2.70 -13.35
CA ARG A 503 13.43 1.89 -13.76
C ARG A 503 13.02 0.47 -14.11
N THR A 504 13.81 -0.21 -14.91
CA THR A 504 13.66 -1.65 -15.16
C THR A 504 14.68 -2.46 -14.38
N ASP A 505 14.28 -3.65 -13.91
CA ASP A 505 15.23 -4.66 -13.43
C ASP A 505 15.69 -5.56 -14.58
N ARG A 506 16.74 -6.36 -14.35
CA ARG A 506 17.32 -7.26 -15.37
C ARG A 506 16.41 -8.41 -15.80
N ASP A 507 15.35 -8.69 -15.05
CA ASP A 507 14.34 -9.69 -15.43
C ASP A 507 13.23 -9.07 -16.30
N GLY A 508 13.32 -7.78 -16.61
CA GLY A 508 12.36 -7.05 -17.43
C GLY A 508 11.14 -6.54 -16.68
N ARG A 509 11.14 -6.54 -15.34
CA ARG A 509 10.05 -5.91 -14.58
C ARG A 509 10.24 -4.39 -14.58
N LEU A 510 9.13 -3.66 -14.70
CA LEU A 510 9.11 -2.21 -14.61
C LEU A 510 8.73 -1.78 -13.19
N TRP A 511 9.56 -0.94 -12.58
CA TRP A 511 9.35 -0.38 -11.25
C TRP A 511 8.96 1.10 -11.39
N VAL A 512 7.79 1.48 -10.89
CA VAL A 512 7.21 2.82 -11.10
C VAL A 512 6.91 3.48 -9.76
N ALA A 513 7.40 4.70 -9.54
CA ALA A 513 7.01 5.55 -8.43
C ALA A 513 5.56 6.04 -8.62
N THR A 514 4.71 5.85 -7.62
CA THR A 514 3.29 6.22 -7.65
C THR A 514 2.79 6.69 -6.28
N ARG A 515 1.55 7.19 -6.21
CA ARG A 515 0.88 7.55 -4.94
C ARG A 515 0.71 6.37 -3.97
N LEU A 516 0.72 5.13 -4.44
CA LEU A 516 0.63 3.92 -3.60
C LEU A 516 2.03 3.42 -3.16
N GLY A 517 3.10 4.16 -3.46
CA GLY A 517 4.48 3.71 -3.34
C GLY A 517 5.00 3.18 -4.68
N LEU A 518 5.88 2.18 -4.64
CA LEU A 518 6.42 1.57 -5.85
C LEU A 518 5.50 0.47 -6.37
N GLN A 519 5.01 0.61 -7.60
CA GLN A 519 4.30 -0.47 -8.30
C GLN A 519 5.28 -1.21 -9.22
N VAL A 520 5.33 -2.53 -9.10
CA VAL A 520 6.18 -3.39 -9.91
C VAL A 520 5.32 -4.15 -10.90
N CYS A 521 5.57 -3.89 -12.18
CA CYS A 521 4.87 -4.49 -13.30
C CYS A 521 5.69 -5.62 -13.92
N ASP A 522 5.05 -6.72 -14.26
CA ASP A 522 5.66 -7.72 -15.14
C ASP A 522 5.70 -7.27 -16.60
N GLN A 523 6.45 -8.00 -17.43
CA GLN A 523 6.60 -7.69 -18.85
C GLN A 523 5.27 -7.74 -19.64
N ALA A 524 4.21 -8.35 -19.11
CA ALA A 524 2.90 -8.44 -19.75
C ALA A 524 2.00 -7.23 -19.40
N GLY A 525 2.50 -6.24 -18.67
CA GLY A 525 1.77 -5.01 -18.35
C GLY A 525 1.00 -5.05 -17.04
N ARG A 526 1.13 -6.12 -16.24
CA ARG A 526 0.34 -6.33 -15.01
C ARG A 526 1.12 -5.88 -13.79
N VAL A 527 0.49 -5.06 -12.93
CA VAL A 527 1.05 -4.78 -11.59
C VAL A 527 0.91 -6.02 -10.72
N ASN A 528 2.05 -6.56 -10.27
CA ASN A 528 2.11 -7.77 -9.45
C ASN A 528 2.52 -7.48 -8.00
N CYS A 529 3.25 -6.38 -7.75
CA CYS A 529 3.67 -5.98 -6.41
C CYS A 529 3.43 -4.48 -6.19
N ILE A 530 3.12 -4.11 -4.95
CA ILE A 530 3.06 -2.73 -4.47
C ILE A 530 3.87 -2.65 -3.17
N ILE A 531 4.92 -1.83 -3.18
CA ILE A 531 5.83 -1.64 -2.04
C ILE A 531 5.60 -0.22 -1.50
N PRO A 532 4.99 -0.07 -0.31
CA PRO A 532 4.75 1.24 0.29
C PRO A 532 6.06 1.95 0.60
N SER A 533 6.04 3.27 0.54
CA SER A 533 7.15 4.09 1.04
C SER A 533 6.93 4.51 2.50
N PRO A 534 8.00 4.78 3.26
CA PRO A 534 7.89 5.11 4.68
C PRO A 534 7.05 6.34 5.01
N ASN A 535 6.95 7.31 4.10
CA ASN A 535 6.23 8.57 4.30
C ASN A 535 5.08 8.79 3.32
N GLY A 536 4.67 7.75 2.58
CA GLY A 536 3.58 7.83 1.60
C GLY A 536 3.88 8.69 0.37
N LYS A 537 5.14 9.08 0.15
CA LYS A 537 5.58 9.84 -1.02
C LYS A 537 6.72 9.08 -1.71
N VAL A 538 6.64 8.97 -3.03
CA VAL A 538 7.77 8.56 -3.88
C VAL A 538 7.66 9.34 -5.17
N SER A 539 8.74 9.99 -5.57
CA SER A 539 8.80 10.73 -6.82
C SER A 539 9.72 10.03 -7.83
N ASN A 540 10.81 9.39 -7.39
CA ASN A 540 11.70 8.67 -8.32
C ASN A 540 12.47 7.55 -7.62
N LEU A 541 13.13 6.68 -8.39
CA LEU A 541 13.92 5.55 -7.89
C LEU A 541 15.15 5.22 -8.75
N THR A 542 16.14 4.59 -8.14
CA THR A 542 17.25 3.95 -8.86
C THR A 542 17.77 2.72 -8.13
N PHE A 543 18.48 1.84 -8.85
CA PHE A 543 19.17 0.70 -8.26
C PHE A 543 20.66 1.04 -8.13
N GLY A 544 21.14 1.14 -6.90
CA GLY A 544 22.52 1.43 -6.54
C GLY A 544 23.24 0.26 -5.87
N GLY A 545 24.43 0.57 -5.35
CA GLY A 545 25.35 -0.42 -4.81
C GLY A 545 26.14 -1.14 -5.91
N PRO A 546 27.27 -1.79 -5.58
CA PRO A 546 28.19 -2.38 -6.55
C PRO A 546 27.52 -3.47 -7.43
N GLU A 547 26.48 -4.12 -6.91
CA GLU A 547 25.72 -5.15 -7.63
C GLU A 547 24.39 -4.64 -8.21
N PHE A 548 24.09 -3.34 -8.07
CA PHE A 548 22.82 -2.72 -8.47
C PHE A 548 21.59 -3.39 -7.83
N ASP A 549 21.72 -3.85 -6.59
CA ASP A 549 20.71 -4.62 -5.85
C ASP A 549 20.26 -3.88 -4.57
N THR A 550 20.58 -2.59 -4.48
CA THR A 550 20.09 -1.70 -3.43
C THR A 550 19.17 -0.67 -4.07
N LEU A 551 17.89 -0.74 -3.75
CA LEU A 551 16.90 0.19 -4.25
C LEU A 551 16.97 1.49 -3.46
N TYR A 552 17.09 2.62 -4.14
CA TYR A 552 17.01 3.96 -3.58
C TYR A 552 15.74 4.64 -4.06
N ILE A 553 15.03 5.33 -3.17
CA ILE A 553 13.83 6.11 -3.50
C ILE A 553 13.97 7.56 -3.06
N MET A 554 13.51 8.45 -3.92
CA MET A 554 13.33 9.86 -3.64
C MET A 554 11.91 10.05 -3.10
N ALA A 555 11.79 10.58 -1.89
CA ALA A 555 10.55 10.55 -1.12
C ALA A 555 10.23 11.92 -0.53
N GLY A 556 10.10 12.94 -1.40
CA GLY A 556 9.80 14.31 -0.98
C GLY A 556 11.03 15.00 -0.39
N ASP A 557 11.08 15.14 0.93
CA ASP A 557 12.19 15.79 1.66
C ASP A 557 13.27 14.80 2.12
N LYS A 558 13.15 13.52 1.75
CA LYS A 558 13.97 12.41 2.25
C LYS A 558 14.39 11.44 1.15
N VAL A 559 15.50 10.75 1.41
CA VAL A 559 16.00 9.63 0.61
C VAL A 559 16.04 8.37 1.46
N TYR A 560 15.51 7.28 0.93
CA TYR A 560 15.59 5.96 1.58
C TYR A 560 16.31 4.97 0.68
N LYS A 561 16.85 3.92 1.30
CA LYS A 561 17.38 2.75 0.61
C LYS A 561 16.81 1.46 1.18
N ARG A 562 16.78 0.41 0.37
CA ARG A 562 16.39 -0.94 0.78
C ARG A 562 17.12 -1.98 -0.06
N LYS A 563 17.65 -3.02 0.57
CA LYS A 563 18.25 -4.14 -0.15
C LYS A 563 17.16 -5.00 -0.79
N VAL A 564 17.36 -5.41 -2.04
CA VAL A 564 16.42 -6.25 -2.80
C VAL A 564 17.15 -7.46 -3.40
N LYS A 565 16.39 -8.45 -3.89
CA LYS A 565 16.95 -9.66 -4.52
C LYS A 565 17.29 -9.48 -5.99
N VAL A 566 16.64 -8.53 -6.65
CA VAL A 566 16.83 -8.25 -8.08
C VAL A 566 17.94 -7.24 -8.31
N ARG A 567 18.42 -7.17 -9.54
CA ARG A 567 19.40 -6.19 -9.98
C ARG A 567 18.77 -5.23 -10.97
N GLY A 568 19.06 -3.94 -10.84
CA GLY A 568 18.67 -2.93 -11.82
C GLY A 568 19.30 -3.15 -13.18
N SER A 569 18.57 -2.78 -14.22
CA SER A 569 19.06 -2.60 -15.57
C SER A 569 19.40 -1.13 -15.79
N ASN A 570 20.64 -0.84 -16.19
CA ASN A 570 21.09 0.52 -16.48
C ASN A 570 21.16 0.72 -18.00
N ALA A 571 20.46 1.72 -18.53
CA ALA A 571 20.35 1.95 -19.97
C ALA A 571 21.69 2.25 -20.68
N TRP A 572 22.69 2.76 -19.95
CA TRP A 572 24.04 2.99 -20.47
C TRP A 572 24.88 1.70 -20.60
N GLN A 573 24.46 0.59 -19.99
CA GLN A 573 25.10 -0.73 -20.13
C GLN A 573 24.70 -1.41 -21.45
N PRO A 574 25.51 -2.36 -21.96
CA PRO A 574 25.11 -3.18 -23.10
C PRO A 574 23.73 -3.79 -22.91
N PRO A 575 22.85 -3.80 -23.93
CA PRO A 575 21.50 -4.34 -23.83
C PRO A 575 21.50 -5.81 -23.36
N ILE A 576 20.58 -6.13 -22.45
CA ILE A 576 20.42 -7.47 -21.87
C ILE A 576 19.05 -7.99 -22.27
N LYS A 577 19.00 -9.12 -22.97
CA LYS A 577 17.74 -9.78 -23.31
C LYS A 577 17.16 -10.46 -22.06
N PRO A 578 16.01 -10.01 -21.51
CA PRO A 578 15.39 -10.68 -20.39
C PRO A 578 14.81 -12.03 -20.83
N ALA A 579 14.55 -12.92 -19.86
CA ALA A 579 13.81 -14.14 -20.13
C ALA A 579 12.40 -13.81 -20.63
N ALA A 580 11.87 -14.65 -21.52
CA ALA A 580 10.50 -14.50 -21.99
C ALA A 580 9.51 -14.59 -20.79
N PRO A 581 8.46 -13.75 -20.76
CA PRO A 581 7.50 -13.78 -19.67
C PRO A 581 6.71 -15.09 -19.69
N ARG A 582 6.32 -15.53 -18.49
CA ARG A 582 5.29 -16.57 -18.33
C ARG A 582 3.93 -15.87 -18.40
N LEU A 583 3.13 -16.18 -19.42
CA LEU A 583 1.83 -15.54 -19.66
C LEU A 583 0.75 -16.13 -18.75
#